data_AF-A0AAV9G6I8-F1
#
_entry.id   AF-A0AAV9G6I8-F1
#
_cell.length_a   1.000
_cell.length_b   1.000
_cell.length_c   1.000
_cell.angle_alpha   90.00
_cell.angle_beta   90.00
_cell.angle_gamma   90.00
#
_symmetry.space_group_name_H-M   'P 1'
#
loop_
_entity.id
_entity.type
_entity.pdbx_description
1 polymer ?
#
loop_
_entity_poly.entity_id
_entity_poly.type
_entity_poly.pdbx_seq_one_letter_code
_entity_poly.pdbx_strand_id
1 'polypeptide(L)'
;MSNKGSAYGQAAGDTDFRKKYDLDEYAAKAKQREQDEKEERKARWEAKMAGKKYYKPLDGSETLTTARNATQDMSKMVGKTMLVPAGAGVGKRGRGAGFYCENCDLTFKDNLQWLDHQNSPQHLRAIGQTGEVRKATAAEVHARIELLWEREQEKKREQVVTLKERLEVHKEREEKEREEKRKKRKELEERKRLEREEELKKKTDYGDDVRIEGEHDEDDMMAAMGFTGFGMTGKKYSSTSSVAAAHLLARQLRQMQTDKDIPGISCGLVKDNNIFEWEVMLMINDDFKYYGGGNFRAHLVFPPTYPLMPPKLTFQNPIPFHPNIYPSGELCISILHPPEEDKYGYEAASERWSPVQSPESILLSVISLFGEPNDESPANVEAARLLREEREGKSKEFRRRCRKCVRESLGED
;
A
#
# COMPACT_ATOMS: atom_id res chain seq x y z
N MET A 1 3.46 12.09 56.95
CA MET A 1 2.49 12.96 57.64
C MET A 1 2.89 14.42 57.47
N SER A 2 2.23 15.16 56.58
CA SER A 2 2.18 16.63 56.63
C SER A 2 0.78 17.05 56.21
N ASN A 3 -0.05 17.23 57.23
CA ASN A 3 -1.44 17.64 57.11
C ASN A 3 -1.45 19.17 56.90
N LYS A 4 -1.70 19.64 55.68
CA LYS A 4 -2.07 21.04 55.42
C LYS A 4 -3.32 21.05 54.55
N GLY A 5 -4.47 21.16 55.22
CA GLY A 5 -5.76 21.38 54.59
C GLY A 5 -5.85 22.78 53.97
N SER A 6 -6.53 22.86 52.82
CA SER A 6 -6.91 24.10 52.15
C SER A 6 -7.96 24.87 52.96
N ALA A 7 -7.92 26.20 52.89
CA ALA A 7 -8.79 27.11 53.66
C ALA A 7 -10.29 27.09 53.26
N TYR A 8 -10.67 26.34 52.23
CA TYR A 8 -12.06 26.08 51.88
C TYR A 8 -12.23 24.56 51.74
N GLY A 9 -12.98 23.96 52.66
CA GLY A 9 -13.06 22.52 52.92
C GLY A 9 -13.68 21.68 51.81
N GLN A 10 -13.02 21.59 50.65
CA GLN A 10 -13.23 20.52 49.67
C GLN A 10 -12.06 19.54 49.76
N ALA A 11 -12.38 18.26 49.97
CA ALA A 11 -11.41 17.17 49.91
C ALA A 11 -10.81 17.15 48.50
N ALA A 12 -9.50 17.39 48.40
CA ALA A 12 -8.78 17.27 47.15
C ALA A 12 -8.93 15.83 46.65
N GLY A 13 -9.63 15.66 45.53
CA GLY A 13 -9.74 14.39 44.83
C GLY A 13 -8.34 13.82 44.55
N ASP A 14 -8.22 12.53 44.80
CA ASP A 14 -7.01 11.73 44.74
C ASP A 14 -6.19 11.98 43.46
N THR A 15 -5.04 12.64 43.61
CA THR A 15 -4.09 12.90 42.51
C THR A 15 -3.13 11.73 42.30
N ASP A 16 -3.59 10.48 42.43
CA ASP A 16 -2.75 9.27 42.32
C ASP A 16 -2.33 8.92 40.87
N PHE A 17 -2.71 9.73 39.88
CA PHE A 17 -2.24 9.60 38.50
C PHE A 17 -0.77 10.06 38.31
N ARG A 18 -0.13 10.60 39.35
CA ARG A 18 1.25 11.12 39.27
C ARG A 18 2.24 10.00 39.62
N LYS A 19 3.05 9.55 38.65
CA LYS A 19 4.15 8.59 38.88
C LYS A 19 5.00 9.06 40.07
N LYS A 20 4.89 8.35 41.20
CA LYS A 20 5.75 8.53 42.37
C LYS A 20 7.08 7.85 42.03
N TYR A 21 8.10 8.65 41.72
CA TYR A 21 9.45 8.14 41.50
C TYR A 21 10.05 7.81 42.86
N ASP A 22 10.29 6.53 43.14
CA ASP A 22 10.95 6.09 44.37
C ASP A 22 12.45 6.42 44.28
N LEU A 23 12.88 7.46 45.01
CA LEU A 23 14.27 7.93 44.99
C LEU A 23 15.27 6.81 45.32
N ASP A 24 14.90 5.88 46.21
CA ASP A 24 15.78 4.82 46.67
C ASP A 24 15.92 3.72 45.61
N GLU A 25 14.84 3.38 44.90
CA GLU A 25 14.88 2.47 43.75
C GLU A 25 15.77 3.03 42.62
N TYR A 26 15.66 4.33 42.33
CA TYR A 26 16.49 4.99 41.32
C TYR A 26 17.95 5.12 41.76
N ALA A 27 18.21 5.37 43.04
CA ALA A 27 19.56 5.37 43.60
C ALA A 27 20.21 3.98 43.56
N ALA A 28 19.45 2.92 43.82
CA ALA A 28 19.91 1.54 43.70
C ALA A 28 20.24 1.19 42.23
N LYS A 29 19.36 1.53 41.28
CA LYS A 29 19.62 1.37 39.83
C LYS A 29 20.80 2.21 39.34
N ALA A 30 21.05 3.37 39.94
CA ALA A 30 22.23 4.18 39.62
C ALA A 30 23.53 3.51 40.10
N LYS A 31 23.55 2.98 41.32
CA LYS A 31 24.70 2.22 41.85
C LYS A 31 24.99 0.97 41.05
N GLN A 32 23.95 0.24 40.63
CA GLN A 32 24.08 -0.95 39.79
C GLN A 32 24.72 -0.59 38.43
N ARG A 33 24.22 0.46 37.75
CA ARG A 33 24.83 0.96 36.52
C ARG A 33 26.29 1.38 36.71
N GLU A 34 26.63 2.04 37.81
CA GLU A 34 28.01 2.45 38.10
C GLU A 34 28.94 1.25 38.33
N GLN A 35 28.43 0.18 38.96
CA GLN A 35 29.15 -1.08 39.12
C GLN A 35 29.35 -1.78 37.76
N ASP A 36 28.30 -1.91 36.97
CA ASP A 36 28.35 -2.51 35.64
C ASP A 36 29.34 -1.76 34.72
N GLU A 37 29.34 -0.42 34.75
CA GLU A 37 30.29 0.41 34.00
C GLU A 37 31.75 0.24 34.46
N LYS A 38 31.99 0.02 35.76
CA LYS A 38 33.33 -0.25 36.30
C LYS A 38 33.82 -1.62 35.86
N GLU A 39 32.96 -2.63 35.91
CA GLU A 39 33.28 -3.99 35.45
C GLU A 39 33.52 -4.03 33.95
N GLU A 40 32.69 -3.35 33.15
CA GLU A 40 32.87 -3.26 31.70
C GLU A 40 34.19 -2.55 31.35
N ARG A 41 34.53 -1.48 32.07
CA ARG A 41 35.80 -0.75 31.89
C ARG A 41 37.01 -1.63 32.20
N LYS A 42 36.93 -2.43 33.27
CA LYS A 42 37.98 -3.39 33.63
C LYS A 42 38.12 -4.46 32.56
N ALA A 43 37.03 -5.06 32.10
CA ALA A 43 37.05 -6.07 31.05
C ALA A 43 37.56 -5.53 29.69
N ARG A 44 37.22 -4.29 29.34
CA ARG A 44 37.77 -3.58 28.16
C ARG A 44 39.29 -3.39 28.28
N TRP A 45 39.79 -3.04 29.47
CA TRP A 45 41.21 -2.86 29.72
C TRP A 45 41.97 -4.19 29.66
N GLU A 46 41.42 -5.26 30.25
CA GLU A 46 42.00 -6.61 30.20
C GLU A 46 42.05 -7.16 28.77
N ALA A 47 40.98 -6.99 27.98
CA ALA A 47 40.97 -7.38 26.58
C ALA A 47 42.04 -6.62 25.76
N LYS A 48 42.20 -5.31 26.02
CA LYS A 48 43.23 -4.48 25.38
C LYS A 48 44.64 -4.97 25.74
N MET A 49 44.90 -5.32 27.00
CA MET A 49 46.18 -5.87 27.44
C MET A 49 46.47 -7.25 26.82
N ALA A 50 45.43 -8.05 26.58
CA ALA A 50 45.52 -9.34 25.90
C ALA A 50 45.57 -9.24 24.36
N GLY A 51 45.57 -8.03 23.78
CA GLY A 51 45.56 -7.81 22.34
C GLY A 51 44.25 -8.23 21.63
N LYS A 52 43.18 -8.51 22.38
CA LYS A 52 41.88 -8.94 21.85
C LYS A 52 40.90 -7.77 21.80
N LYS A 53 39.99 -7.78 20.83
CA LYS A 53 38.86 -6.83 20.80
C LYS A 53 37.84 -7.22 21.88
N TYR A 54 37.44 -6.26 22.72
CA TYR A 54 36.38 -6.45 23.69
C TYR A 54 35.02 -6.51 22.99
N TYR A 55 34.20 -7.49 23.39
CA TYR A 55 32.80 -7.59 23.02
C TYR A 55 31.99 -7.81 24.29
N LYS A 56 30.81 -7.19 24.38
CA LYS A 56 29.89 -7.44 25.49
C LYS A 56 29.57 -8.95 25.54
N PRO A 57 29.56 -9.58 26.73
CA PRO A 57 29.09 -10.95 26.90
C PRO A 57 27.65 -11.12 26.42
N LEU A 58 27.30 -12.33 25.99
CA LEU A 58 25.95 -12.71 25.58
C LEU A 58 25.14 -13.01 26.85
N ASP A 59 23.91 -12.48 26.92
CA ASP A 59 22.99 -12.55 28.07
C ASP A 59 22.11 -13.82 28.05
N GLY A 60 22.26 -14.69 27.04
CA GLY A 60 21.61 -16.00 26.94
C GLY A 60 20.19 -15.98 26.36
N SER A 61 19.63 -14.80 26.10
CA SER A 61 18.34 -14.60 25.45
C SER A 61 18.45 -14.43 23.92
N GLU A 62 19.61 -14.73 23.33
CA GLU A 62 19.87 -14.43 21.93
C GLU A 62 19.21 -15.41 20.96
N THR A 63 18.91 -14.89 19.78
CA THR A 63 18.37 -15.67 18.66
C THR A 63 19.48 -16.08 17.71
N LEU A 64 19.33 -17.23 17.04
CA LEU A 64 20.25 -17.68 15.99
C LEU A 64 20.17 -16.72 14.79
N THR A 65 21.28 -16.52 14.08
CA THR A 65 21.27 -15.70 12.86
C THR A 65 20.37 -16.33 11.80
N THR A 66 19.36 -15.58 11.37
CA THR A 66 18.48 -15.93 10.25
C THR A 66 18.78 -15.09 9.02
N ALA A 67 18.41 -15.59 7.83
CA ALA A 67 18.47 -14.79 6.61
C ALA A 67 17.61 -13.52 6.76
N ARG A 68 18.10 -12.39 6.21
CA ARG A 68 17.36 -11.13 6.24
C ARG A 68 16.14 -11.23 5.31
N ASN A 69 14.97 -10.84 5.82
CA ASN A 69 13.72 -10.83 5.04
C ASN A 69 13.55 -9.54 4.21
N ALA A 70 14.24 -8.46 4.57
CA ALA A 70 14.16 -7.18 3.87
C ALA A 70 15.36 -6.99 2.94
N THR A 71 15.09 -6.60 1.69
CA THR A 71 16.12 -6.18 0.73
C THR A 71 16.67 -4.81 1.15
N GLN A 72 17.99 -4.71 1.29
CA GLN A 72 18.63 -3.42 1.55
C GLN A 72 18.75 -2.64 0.26
N ASP A 73 18.05 -1.50 0.18
CA ASP A 73 18.14 -0.61 -0.98
C ASP A 73 19.31 0.36 -0.83
N MET A 74 20.42 -0.01 -1.47
CA MET A 74 21.67 0.75 -1.48
C MET A 74 21.65 1.93 -2.47
N SER A 75 20.63 2.04 -3.32
CA SER A 75 20.53 3.09 -4.35
C SER A 75 19.94 4.40 -3.82
N LYS A 76 19.26 4.35 -2.67
CA LYS A 76 18.53 5.50 -2.09
C LYS A 76 19.37 6.74 -1.85
N MET A 77 20.70 6.63 -1.76
CA MET A 77 21.60 7.76 -1.50
C MET A 77 22.40 8.20 -2.74
N VAL A 78 22.21 7.56 -3.90
CA VAL A 78 22.88 7.95 -5.15
C VAL A 78 22.32 9.31 -5.60
N GLY A 79 23.22 10.28 -5.83
CA GLY A 79 22.86 11.61 -6.31
C GLY A 79 22.25 12.58 -5.27
N LYS A 80 22.14 12.18 -4.00
CA LYS A 80 21.61 13.07 -2.94
C LYS A 80 22.72 13.87 -2.26
N THR A 81 22.59 15.20 -2.26
CA THR A 81 23.47 16.09 -1.48
C THR A 81 22.85 16.31 -0.09
N MET A 82 23.62 16.00 0.97
CA MET A 82 23.18 16.18 2.36
C MET A 82 24.09 17.17 3.07
N LEU A 83 23.49 18.16 3.74
CA LEU A 83 24.21 19.14 4.54
C LEU A 83 24.63 18.48 5.87
N VAL A 84 25.92 18.20 6.04
CA VAL A 84 26.45 17.62 7.27
C VAL A 84 26.87 18.75 8.23
N PRO A 85 26.35 18.80 9.46
CA PRO A 85 26.75 19.81 10.43
C PRO A 85 28.25 19.67 10.78
N ALA A 86 28.94 20.80 10.86
CA ALA A 86 30.37 20.85 11.17
C ALA A 86 30.64 20.17 12.52
N GLY A 87 31.38 19.05 12.49
CA GLY A 87 31.69 18.22 13.67
C GLY A 87 31.09 16.81 13.64
N ALA A 88 30.01 16.57 12.89
CA ALA A 88 29.39 15.24 12.79
C ALA A 88 30.20 14.22 11.94
N GLY A 89 31.24 14.69 11.24
CA GLY A 89 32.12 13.87 10.41
C GLY A 89 33.46 13.46 11.05
N VAL A 90 33.73 13.87 12.30
CA VAL A 90 35.05 13.66 12.93
C VAL A 90 34.97 12.54 13.96
N GLY A 91 34.83 11.29 13.48
CA GLY A 91 34.91 10.11 14.34
C GLY A 91 34.21 8.89 13.76
N LYS A 92 34.54 7.70 14.30
CA LYS A 92 33.78 6.47 14.02
C LYS A 92 32.35 6.53 14.56
N ARG A 93 32.07 7.44 15.51
CA ARG A 93 30.78 7.63 16.16
C ARG A 93 30.19 8.98 15.79
N GLY A 94 28.94 8.99 15.30
CA GLY A 94 28.22 10.20 14.89
C GLY A 94 27.45 9.99 13.59
N ARG A 95 26.35 10.74 13.39
CA ARG A 95 25.55 10.69 12.15
C ARG A 95 26.20 11.56 11.07
N GLY A 96 27.22 11.02 10.42
CA GLY A 96 27.92 11.65 9.28
C GLY A 96 27.31 11.29 7.92
N ALA A 97 27.92 11.77 6.84
CA ALA A 97 27.57 11.35 5.48
C ALA A 97 27.90 9.87 5.25
N GLY A 98 26.90 9.08 4.82
CA GLY A 98 27.01 7.65 4.55
C GLY A 98 25.88 6.83 5.18
N PHE A 99 26.05 5.51 5.24
CA PHE A 99 25.13 4.60 5.91
C PHE A 99 25.34 4.64 7.42
N TYR A 100 24.28 4.81 8.20
CA TYR A 100 24.36 4.86 9.66
C TYR A 100 23.67 3.65 10.29
N CYS A 101 24.35 3.01 11.25
CA CYS A 101 23.81 1.91 12.04
C CYS A 101 23.34 2.42 13.40
N GLU A 102 22.06 2.26 13.69
CA GLU A 102 21.47 2.71 14.97
C GLU A 102 21.90 1.83 16.14
N ASN A 103 22.02 0.52 15.93
CA ASN A 103 22.40 -0.43 16.99
C ASN A 103 23.86 -0.30 17.44
N CYS A 104 24.72 0.32 16.64
CA CYS A 104 26.16 0.40 16.90
C CYS A 104 26.70 1.84 16.96
N ASP A 105 25.88 2.83 16.62
CA ASP A 105 26.25 4.24 16.51
C ASP A 105 27.48 4.50 15.64
N LEU A 106 27.56 3.80 14.50
CA LEU A 106 28.66 3.93 13.53
C LEU A 106 28.12 4.38 12.17
N THR A 107 28.88 5.26 11.49
CA THR A 107 28.64 5.64 10.10
C THR A 107 29.70 5.05 9.18
N PHE A 108 29.25 4.52 8.04
CA PHE A 108 30.05 3.87 7.01
C PHE A 108 29.92 4.65 5.70
N LYS A 109 31.05 4.91 5.06
CA LYS A 109 31.12 5.71 3.82
C LYS A 109 30.88 4.88 2.56
N ASP A 110 31.10 3.57 2.65
CA ASP A 110 31.05 2.63 1.53
C ASP A 110 30.05 1.50 1.82
N ASN A 111 29.44 0.98 0.76
CA ASN A 111 28.48 -0.13 0.76
C ASN A 111 29.10 -1.41 1.32
N LEU A 112 30.36 -1.71 0.94
CA LEU A 112 31.04 -2.92 1.40
C LEU A 112 31.29 -2.87 2.91
N GLN A 113 31.79 -1.74 3.41
CA GLN A 113 32.02 -1.55 4.84
C GLN A 113 30.71 -1.59 5.65
N TRP A 114 29.62 -1.10 5.08
CA TRP A 114 28.28 -1.20 5.67
C TRP A 114 27.81 -2.65 5.80
N LEU A 115 27.92 -3.43 4.71
CA LEU A 115 27.52 -4.84 4.70
C LEU A 115 28.41 -5.71 5.60
N ASP A 116 29.72 -5.47 5.60
CA ASP A 116 30.65 -6.15 6.49
C ASP A 116 30.35 -5.84 7.97
N HIS A 117 29.97 -4.59 8.27
CA HIS A 117 29.54 -4.22 9.60
C HIS A 117 28.26 -4.94 10.02
N GLN A 118 27.25 -4.97 9.16
CA GLN A 118 25.98 -5.63 9.38
C GLN A 118 26.13 -7.13 9.69
N ASN A 119 27.18 -7.78 9.16
CA ASN A 119 27.50 -9.18 9.44
C ASN A 119 28.58 -9.35 10.52
N SER A 120 29.08 -8.27 11.10
CA SER A 120 30.17 -8.33 12.08
C SER A 120 29.67 -8.88 13.42
N PRO A 121 30.51 -9.64 14.17
CA PRO A 121 30.17 -10.12 15.51
C PRO A 121 29.80 -9.00 16.48
N GLN A 122 30.33 -7.79 16.26
CA GLN A 122 29.99 -6.61 17.05
C GLN A 122 28.53 -6.19 16.86
N HIS A 123 28.07 -6.18 15.61
CA HIS A 123 26.70 -5.79 15.25
C HIS A 123 25.69 -6.86 15.63
N LEU A 124 25.97 -8.13 15.34
CA LEU A 124 25.10 -9.26 15.69
C LEU A 124 24.84 -9.31 17.20
N ARG A 125 25.89 -9.13 18.02
CA ARG A 125 25.74 -9.04 19.49
C ARG A 125 24.94 -7.83 19.94
N ALA A 126 25.07 -6.68 19.27
CA ALA A 126 24.28 -5.49 19.58
C ALA A 126 22.77 -5.67 19.28
N ILE A 127 22.43 -6.58 18.36
CA ILE A 127 21.04 -6.95 18.04
C ILE A 127 20.55 -8.12 18.91
N GLY A 128 21.43 -8.78 19.66
CA GLY A 128 21.10 -10.01 20.41
C GLY A 128 20.98 -11.23 19.50
N GLN A 129 21.78 -11.29 18.44
CA GLN A 129 21.93 -12.45 17.57
C GLN A 129 23.29 -13.11 17.74
N THR A 130 23.32 -14.44 17.73
CA THR A 130 24.58 -15.21 17.69
C THR A 130 25.01 -15.40 16.24
N GLY A 131 26.33 -15.43 15.98
CA GLY A 131 26.86 -15.70 14.63
C GLY A 131 26.66 -17.16 14.15
N GLU A 132 25.94 -17.96 14.93
CA GLU A 132 25.64 -19.35 14.59
C GLU A 132 24.35 -19.42 13.78
N VAL A 133 24.41 -20.15 12.67
CA VAL A 133 23.27 -20.36 11.77
C VAL A 133 22.65 -21.71 12.10
N ARG A 134 21.33 -21.74 12.26
CA ARG A 134 20.57 -22.99 12.39
C ARG A 134 20.69 -23.80 11.10
N LYS A 135 21.15 -25.05 11.19
CA LYS A 135 21.06 -25.99 10.07
C LYS A 135 19.59 -26.35 9.85
N ALA A 136 19.11 -26.22 8.62
CA ALA A 136 17.75 -26.60 8.26
C ALA A 136 17.54 -28.11 8.43
N THR A 137 16.37 -28.51 8.92
CA THR A 137 15.99 -29.92 9.00
C THR A 137 15.46 -30.41 7.65
N ALA A 138 15.51 -31.73 7.40
CA ALA A 138 14.98 -32.31 6.15
C ALA A 138 13.49 -31.98 5.94
N ALA A 139 12.71 -31.93 7.03
CA ALA A 139 11.30 -31.55 7.00
C ALA A 139 11.10 -30.08 6.58
N GLU A 140 11.91 -29.16 7.11
CA GLU A 140 11.87 -27.74 6.74
C GLU A 140 12.24 -27.52 5.27
N VAL A 141 13.21 -28.28 4.75
CA VAL A 141 13.60 -28.25 3.33
C VAL A 141 12.47 -28.80 2.46
N HIS A 142 11.83 -29.90 2.87
CA HIS A 142 10.70 -30.47 2.13
C HIS A 142 9.53 -29.48 2.03
N ALA A 143 9.15 -28.87 3.16
CA ALA A 143 8.11 -27.84 3.19
C ALA A 143 8.47 -26.61 2.33
N ARG A 144 9.75 -26.21 2.30
CA ARG A 144 10.23 -25.13 1.44
C ARG A 144 10.11 -25.49 -0.05
N ILE A 145 10.43 -26.73 -0.42
CA ILE A 145 10.32 -27.23 -1.80
C ILE A 145 8.85 -27.29 -2.22
N GLU A 146 7.97 -27.79 -1.35
CA GLU A 146 6.52 -27.82 -1.61
C GLU A 146 5.97 -26.41 -1.86
N LEU A 147 6.31 -25.43 -1.02
CA LEU A 147 5.88 -24.04 -1.21
C LEU A 147 6.38 -23.43 -2.53
N LEU A 148 7.62 -23.72 -2.92
CA LEU A 148 8.18 -23.23 -4.19
C LEU A 148 7.52 -23.92 -5.39
N TRP A 149 7.24 -25.23 -5.28
CA TRP A 149 6.53 -26.00 -6.29
C TRP A 149 5.10 -25.49 -6.48
N GLU A 150 4.36 -25.26 -5.40
CA GLU A 150 3.01 -24.66 -5.44
C GLU A 150 3.02 -23.30 -6.12
N ARG A 151 3.95 -22.41 -5.76
CA ARG A 151 4.11 -21.10 -6.41
C ARG A 151 4.40 -21.22 -7.91
N GLU A 152 5.18 -22.22 -8.33
CA GLU A 152 5.45 -22.47 -9.75
C GLU A 152 4.22 -23.04 -10.47
N GLN A 153 3.46 -23.91 -9.81
CA GLN A 153 2.21 -24.44 -10.33
C GLN A 153 1.14 -23.36 -10.46
N GLU A 154 1.03 -22.44 -9.50
CA GLU A 154 0.15 -21.26 -9.61
C GLU A 154 0.53 -20.41 -10.83
N LYS A 155 1.81 -20.09 -11.01
CA LYS A 155 2.26 -19.38 -12.22
C LYS A 155 1.92 -20.12 -13.52
N LYS A 156 2.03 -21.45 -13.54
CA LYS A 156 1.63 -22.27 -14.69
C LYS A 156 0.11 -22.29 -14.90
N ARG A 157 -0.68 -22.30 -13.83
CA ARG A 157 -2.15 -22.19 -13.86
C ARG A 157 -2.61 -20.81 -14.32
N GLU A 158 -1.91 -19.75 -13.92
CA GLU A 158 -2.15 -18.38 -14.38
C GLU A 158 -1.80 -18.21 -15.87
N GLN A 159 -0.81 -18.97 -16.36
CA GLN A 159 -0.45 -19.01 -17.78
C GLN A 159 -1.44 -19.81 -18.65
N VAL A 160 -2.52 -20.36 -18.10
CA VAL A 160 -3.49 -21.14 -18.89
C VAL A 160 -4.21 -20.25 -19.90
N VAL A 161 -4.04 -20.60 -21.18
CA VAL A 161 -4.37 -19.79 -22.35
C VAL A 161 -5.84 -19.96 -22.79
N THR A 162 -6.57 -20.98 -22.31
CA THR A 162 -7.93 -21.27 -22.79
C THR A 162 -9.04 -20.73 -21.87
N LEU A 163 -10.10 -20.14 -22.47
CA LEU A 163 -11.23 -19.51 -21.77
C LEU A 163 -12.00 -20.49 -20.87
N LYS A 164 -12.15 -21.74 -21.32
CA LYS A 164 -12.91 -22.77 -20.60
C LYS A 164 -12.21 -23.17 -19.30
N GLU A 165 -10.89 -23.36 -19.35
CA GLU A 165 -10.09 -23.71 -18.17
C GLU A 165 -10.04 -22.53 -17.17
N ARG A 166 -10.00 -21.27 -17.64
CA ARG A 166 -10.11 -20.09 -16.75
C ARG A 166 -11.45 -20.02 -16.01
N LEU A 167 -12.56 -20.30 -16.69
CA LEU A 167 -13.90 -20.32 -16.07
C LEU A 167 -14.04 -21.44 -15.03
N GLU A 168 -13.40 -22.59 -15.25
CA GLU A 168 -13.38 -23.70 -14.30
C GLU A 168 -12.53 -23.37 -13.06
N VAL A 169 -11.34 -22.77 -13.26
CA VAL A 169 -10.48 -22.29 -12.16
C VAL A 169 -11.20 -21.22 -11.31
N HIS A 170 -11.94 -20.31 -11.94
CA HIS A 170 -12.73 -19.31 -11.22
C HIS A 170 -13.84 -19.94 -10.38
N LYS A 171 -14.61 -20.88 -10.96
CA LYS A 171 -15.66 -21.61 -10.25
C LYS A 171 -15.12 -22.37 -9.04
N GLU A 172 -13.97 -23.03 -9.18
CA GLU A 172 -13.31 -23.76 -8.09
C GLU A 172 -12.85 -22.79 -6.98
N ARG A 173 -12.34 -21.61 -7.34
CA ARG A 173 -11.94 -20.56 -6.38
C ARG A 173 -13.15 -19.99 -5.63
N GLU A 174 -14.25 -19.71 -6.33
CA GLU A 174 -15.52 -19.25 -5.73
C GLU A 174 -16.16 -20.32 -4.82
N GLU A 175 -16.01 -21.60 -5.15
CA GLU A 175 -16.48 -22.70 -4.32
C GLU A 175 -15.65 -22.82 -3.04
N LYS A 176 -14.32 -22.77 -3.14
CA LYS A 176 -13.42 -22.73 -1.98
C LYS A 176 -13.68 -21.53 -1.08
N GLU A 177 -13.88 -20.34 -1.65
CA GLU A 177 -14.19 -19.14 -0.88
C GLU A 177 -15.56 -19.26 -0.18
N ARG A 178 -16.56 -19.86 -0.84
CA ARG A 178 -17.86 -20.17 -0.22
C ARG A 178 -17.72 -21.19 0.91
N GLU A 179 -16.87 -22.20 0.76
CA GLU A 179 -16.57 -23.17 1.81
C GLU A 179 -15.82 -22.54 2.99
N GLU A 180 -14.85 -21.67 2.75
CA GLU A 180 -14.16 -20.92 3.80
C GLU A 180 -15.11 -19.96 4.53
N LYS A 181 -15.97 -19.25 3.79
CA LYS A 181 -17.03 -18.41 4.38
C LYS A 181 -17.99 -19.25 5.23
N ARG A 182 -18.33 -20.47 4.80
CA ARG A 182 -19.14 -21.42 5.60
C ARG A 182 -18.40 -21.89 6.85
N LYS A 183 -17.09 -22.21 6.77
CA LYS A 183 -16.27 -22.58 7.92
C LYS A 183 -16.16 -21.44 8.94
N LYS A 184 -15.83 -20.22 8.48
CA LYS A 184 -15.77 -19.02 9.33
C LYS A 184 -17.10 -18.70 10.01
N ARG A 185 -18.23 -18.89 9.34
CA ARG A 185 -19.56 -18.75 9.94
C ARG A 185 -19.81 -19.78 11.05
N LYS A 186 -19.44 -21.04 10.82
CA LYS A 186 -19.55 -22.11 11.83
C LYS A 186 -18.65 -21.85 13.05
N GLU A 187 -17.40 -21.45 12.83
CA GLU A 187 -16.46 -21.11 13.90
C GLU A 187 -16.94 -19.91 14.73
N LEU A 188 -17.53 -18.90 14.07
CA LEU A 188 -18.14 -17.75 14.76
C LEU A 188 -19.37 -18.17 15.59
N GLU A 189 -20.24 -19.03 15.05
CA GLU A 189 -21.40 -19.55 15.78
C GLU A 189 -21.00 -20.41 16.97
N GLU A 190 -19.97 -21.24 16.83
CA GLU A 190 -19.41 -22.07 17.90
C GLU A 190 -18.79 -21.21 19.01
N ARG A 191 -18.03 -20.16 18.64
CA ARG A 191 -17.50 -19.19 19.61
C ARG A 191 -18.62 -18.48 20.37
N LYS A 192 -19.66 -18.00 19.69
CA LYS A 192 -20.84 -17.37 20.32
C LYS A 192 -21.65 -18.33 21.19
N ARG A 193 -21.58 -19.63 20.92
CA ARG A 193 -22.22 -20.65 21.74
C ARG A 193 -21.42 -20.89 23.02
N LEU A 194 -20.09 -21.00 22.92
CA LEU A 194 -19.20 -21.11 24.08
C LEU A 194 -19.32 -19.88 24.99
N GLU A 195 -19.35 -18.67 24.43
CA GLU A 195 -19.59 -17.43 25.18
C GLU A 195 -20.92 -17.44 25.95
N ARG A 196 -22.02 -17.89 25.31
CA ARG A 196 -23.33 -18.05 25.98
C ARG A 196 -23.33 -19.13 27.06
N GLU A 197 -22.63 -20.25 26.85
CA GLU A 197 -22.48 -21.30 27.85
C GLU A 197 -21.64 -20.81 29.05
N GLU A 198 -20.63 -19.97 28.83
CA GLU A 198 -19.85 -19.31 29.88
C GLU A 198 -20.68 -18.25 30.64
N GLU A 199 -21.50 -17.46 29.95
CA GLU A 199 -22.44 -16.51 30.57
C GLU A 199 -23.48 -17.21 31.44
N LEU A 200 -24.05 -18.32 30.95
CA LEU A 200 -24.97 -19.15 31.73
C LEU A 200 -24.28 -19.75 32.96
N LYS A 201 -23.04 -20.24 32.83
CA LYS A 201 -22.24 -20.71 33.97
C LYS A 201 -21.97 -19.61 34.99
N LYS A 202 -21.61 -18.40 34.55
CA LYS A 202 -21.45 -17.23 35.43
C LYS A 202 -22.77 -16.87 36.14
N LYS A 203 -23.91 -17.02 35.46
CA LYS A 203 -25.24 -16.77 36.03
C LYS A 203 -25.67 -17.83 37.03
N THR A 204 -25.23 -19.09 36.87
CA THR A 204 -25.53 -20.18 37.83
C THR A 204 -24.59 -20.22 39.03
N ASP A 205 -23.43 -19.56 38.97
CA ASP A 205 -22.45 -19.48 40.08
C ASP A 205 -22.77 -18.35 41.08
N TYR A 206 -23.73 -17.48 40.74
CA TYR A 206 -24.36 -16.55 41.69
C TYR A 206 -25.77 -17.07 42.03
N GLY A 207 -25.84 -17.95 43.03
CA GLY A 207 -27.10 -18.43 43.59
C GLY A 207 -27.86 -17.35 44.36
N ASP A 208 -29.16 -17.27 44.07
CA ASP A 208 -30.27 -17.17 45.03
C ASP A 208 -30.06 -16.29 46.27
N ASP A 209 -30.43 -15.00 46.18
CA ASP A 209 -31.30 -14.34 47.16
C ASP A 209 -31.62 -12.87 46.80
N VAL A 210 -32.82 -12.44 47.21
CA VAL A 210 -33.38 -11.08 47.27
C VAL A 210 -34.07 -10.52 46.01
N ARG A 211 -35.39 -10.74 46.01
CA ARG A 211 -36.42 -9.93 45.35
C ARG A 211 -36.45 -8.51 45.96
N ILE A 212 -36.16 -7.49 45.16
CA ILE A 212 -36.55 -6.09 45.40
C ILE A 212 -37.33 -5.61 44.19
N GLU A 213 -38.58 -5.20 44.43
CA GLU A 213 -39.45 -4.53 43.48
C GLU A 213 -39.01 -3.07 43.32
N GLY A 214 -39.00 -2.56 42.08
CA GLY A 214 -39.03 -1.11 41.82
C GLY A 214 -37.99 -0.60 40.81
N GLU A 215 -38.51 -0.09 39.69
CA GLU A 215 -37.96 0.96 38.82
C GLU A 215 -36.65 0.66 38.07
N HIS A 216 -36.75 0.43 36.74
CA HIS A 216 -36.51 1.48 35.74
C HIS A 216 -36.74 0.93 34.32
N ASP A 217 -37.91 1.23 33.74
CA ASP A 217 -38.16 1.08 32.31
C ASP A 217 -37.63 2.31 31.56
N GLU A 218 -36.37 2.29 31.12
CA GLU A 218 -35.82 3.37 30.26
C GLU A 218 -35.31 2.91 28.89
N ASP A 219 -35.13 1.61 28.65
CA ASP A 219 -34.65 1.12 27.35
C ASP A 219 -35.78 0.73 26.38
N ASP A 220 -37.01 0.50 26.86
CA ASP A 220 -38.17 0.17 26.01
C ASP A 220 -39.01 1.40 25.60
N MET A 221 -38.70 2.58 26.18
CA MET A 221 -39.28 3.87 25.77
C MET A 221 -38.48 4.53 24.62
N MET A 222 -37.26 4.05 24.35
CA MET A 222 -36.38 4.57 23.28
C MET A 222 -36.67 3.94 21.90
N ALA A 223 -37.39 2.82 21.85
CA ALA A 223 -37.81 2.16 20.61
C ALA A 223 -39.19 2.63 20.10
N ALA A 224 -39.97 3.35 20.92
CA ALA A 224 -41.33 3.78 20.58
C ALA A 224 -41.44 5.21 20.03
N MET A 225 -40.37 6.01 20.07
CA MET A 225 -40.33 7.36 19.48
C MET A 225 -39.53 7.35 18.17
N GLY A 226 -40.20 6.95 17.08
CA GLY A 226 -39.64 6.89 15.73
C GLY A 226 -38.98 8.19 15.25
N PHE A 227 -37.68 8.34 15.55
CA PHE A 227 -36.85 9.44 15.06
C PHE A 227 -36.18 9.06 13.74
N THR A 228 -36.89 9.42 12.68
CA THR A 228 -36.38 9.61 11.33
C THR A 228 -35.21 10.61 11.30
N GLY A 229 -34.17 10.30 10.52
CA GLY A 229 -33.33 11.33 9.92
C GLY A 229 -31.89 11.43 10.43
N PHE A 230 -31.07 10.39 10.20
CA PHE A 230 -29.63 10.61 10.13
C PHE A 230 -29.29 11.17 8.73
N GLY A 231 -29.54 12.47 8.58
CA GLY A 231 -29.04 13.24 7.45
C GLY A 231 -27.53 13.25 7.50
N MET A 232 -26.90 12.43 6.64
CA MET A 232 -25.48 12.57 6.35
C MET A 232 -25.28 13.96 5.75
N THR A 233 -24.78 14.86 6.58
CA THR A 233 -24.33 16.19 6.18
C THR A 233 -23.37 16.02 5.01
N GLY A 234 -23.78 16.53 3.84
CA GLY A 234 -22.90 16.65 2.68
C GLY A 234 -21.61 17.33 3.11
N LYS A 235 -20.52 16.57 3.10
CA LYS A 235 -19.17 17.07 3.28
C LYS A 235 -18.95 18.09 2.15
N LYS A 236 -19.09 19.38 2.46
CA LYS A 236 -18.57 20.45 1.61
C LYS A 236 -17.06 20.26 1.60
N TYR A 237 -16.53 19.72 0.51
CA TYR A 237 -15.09 19.71 0.26
C TYR A 237 -14.61 21.17 0.28
N SER A 238 -13.85 21.50 1.31
CA SER A 238 -13.21 22.80 1.50
C SER A 238 -12.34 23.15 0.28
N SER A 239 -12.37 24.43 -0.12
CA SER A 239 -11.64 25.05 -1.24
C SER A 239 -10.11 24.99 -1.13
N THR A 240 -9.56 24.24 -0.19
CA THR A 240 -8.13 24.00 0.01
C THR A 240 -7.58 22.84 -0.83
N SER A 241 -8.44 21.94 -1.33
CA SER A 241 -8.04 20.79 -2.16
C SER A 241 -7.52 21.20 -3.55
N SER A 242 -8.06 22.27 -4.14
CA SER A 242 -7.74 22.67 -5.52
C SER A 242 -6.32 23.20 -5.69
N VAL A 243 -5.76 23.87 -4.67
CA VAL A 243 -4.38 24.43 -4.75
C VAL A 243 -3.34 23.32 -4.77
N ALA A 244 -3.50 22.30 -3.92
CA ALA A 244 -2.60 21.14 -3.89
C ALA A 244 -2.70 20.34 -5.21
N ALA A 245 -3.91 20.12 -5.71
CA ALA A 245 -4.15 19.48 -7.00
C ALA A 245 -3.48 20.26 -8.15
N ALA A 246 -3.65 21.58 -8.19
CA ALA A 246 -3.05 22.44 -9.21
C ALA A 246 -1.51 22.38 -9.20
N HIS A 247 -0.89 22.39 -8.01
CA HIS A 247 0.58 22.27 -7.89
C HIS A 247 1.08 20.90 -8.37
N LEU A 248 0.37 19.83 -8.03
CA LEU A 248 0.70 18.47 -8.48
C LEU A 248 0.60 18.35 -10.01
N LEU A 249 -0.51 18.84 -10.59
CA LEU A 249 -0.74 18.85 -12.03
C LEU A 249 0.31 19.68 -12.78
N ALA A 250 0.68 20.85 -12.26
CA ALA A 250 1.74 21.67 -12.86
C ALA A 250 3.09 20.94 -12.90
N ARG A 251 3.41 20.15 -11.86
CA ARG A 251 4.62 19.31 -11.82
C ARG A 251 4.54 18.18 -12.84
N GLN A 252 3.41 17.45 -12.88
CA GLN A 252 3.20 16.33 -13.79
C GLN A 252 3.18 16.77 -15.26
N LEU A 253 2.57 17.92 -15.57
CA LEU A 253 2.56 18.48 -16.94
C LEU A 253 3.97 18.81 -17.41
N ARG A 254 4.78 19.48 -16.57
CA ARG A 254 6.17 19.78 -16.89
C ARG A 254 7.00 18.53 -17.11
N GLN A 255 6.77 17.49 -16.29
CA GLN A 255 7.44 16.20 -16.46
C GLN A 255 7.09 15.59 -17.82
N MET A 256 5.80 15.45 -18.12
CA MET A 256 5.30 14.94 -19.41
C MET A 256 5.83 15.71 -20.62
N GLN A 257 6.00 17.03 -20.51
CA GLN A 257 6.54 17.87 -21.60
C GLN A 257 8.06 17.77 -21.76
N THR A 258 8.77 17.38 -20.70
CA THR A 258 10.24 17.27 -20.70
C THR A 258 10.70 15.85 -21.04
N ASP A 259 9.90 14.84 -20.69
CA ASP A 259 10.21 13.44 -20.93
C ASP A 259 10.26 13.13 -22.43
N LYS A 260 11.42 12.66 -22.88
CA LYS A 260 11.65 12.22 -24.26
C LYS A 260 11.38 10.73 -24.46
N ASP A 261 11.13 10.02 -23.36
CA ASP A 261 11.04 8.56 -23.33
C ASP A 261 9.61 8.04 -23.58
N ILE A 262 8.64 8.93 -23.82
CA ILE A 262 7.25 8.59 -24.13
C ILE A 262 6.99 8.86 -25.63
N PRO A 263 7.33 7.92 -26.52
CA PRO A 263 7.09 8.11 -27.95
C PRO A 263 5.59 8.17 -28.22
N GLY A 264 5.19 9.12 -29.08
CA GLY A 264 3.83 9.17 -29.59
C GLY A 264 2.81 9.93 -28.72
N ILE A 265 3.22 10.55 -27.62
CA ILE A 265 2.32 11.35 -26.77
C ILE A 265 2.80 12.80 -26.75
N SER A 266 1.88 13.73 -27.02
CA SER A 266 2.08 15.15 -26.78
C SER A 266 0.94 15.69 -25.91
N CYS A 267 1.25 16.54 -24.95
CA CYS A 267 0.25 17.13 -24.06
C CYS A 267 0.47 18.63 -23.83
N GLY A 268 -0.63 19.35 -23.73
CA GLY A 268 -0.68 20.78 -23.47
C GLY A 268 -1.93 21.16 -22.71
N LEU A 269 -2.08 22.44 -22.40
CA LEU A 269 -3.30 22.97 -21.82
C LEU A 269 -4.29 23.31 -22.92
N VAL A 270 -5.57 23.00 -22.72
CA VAL A 270 -6.62 23.48 -23.64
C VAL A 270 -6.69 25.02 -23.59
N LYS A 271 -6.51 25.59 -22.39
CA LYS A 271 -6.47 27.02 -22.13
C LYS A 271 -5.33 27.31 -21.17
N ASP A 272 -4.49 28.30 -21.47
CA ASP A 272 -3.29 28.65 -20.68
C ASP A 272 -3.58 28.93 -19.19
N ASN A 273 -4.81 29.36 -18.88
CA ASN A 273 -5.21 29.72 -17.52
C ASN A 273 -5.83 28.55 -16.71
N ASN A 274 -6.05 27.38 -17.31
CA ASN A 274 -6.70 26.25 -16.63
C ASN A 274 -5.84 24.98 -16.65
N ILE A 275 -5.11 24.75 -15.54
CA ILE A 275 -4.28 23.56 -15.33
C ILE A 275 -5.06 22.25 -15.20
N PHE A 276 -6.39 22.30 -15.04
CA PHE A 276 -7.25 21.12 -14.90
C PHE A 276 -7.80 20.58 -16.22
N GLU A 277 -7.51 21.23 -17.35
CA GLU A 277 -7.98 20.80 -18.69
C GLU A 277 -6.80 20.69 -19.64
N TRP A 278 -6.45 19.46 -20.00
CA TRP A 278 -5.32 19.18 -20.89
C TRP A 278 -5.83 18.71 -22.25
N GLU A 279 -5.17 19.17 -23.31
CA GLU A 279 -5.29 18.62 -24.65
C GLU A 279 -4.15 17.62 -24.86
N VAL A 280 -4.48 16.42 -25.32
CA VAL A 280 -3.53 15.33 -25.56
C VAL A 280 -3.65 14.90 -27.01
N MET A 281 -2.52 14.81 -27.69
CA MET A 281 -2.39 14.24 -29.02
C MET A 281 -1.70 12.88 -28.90
N LEU A 282 -2.38 11.84 -29.37
CA LEU A 282 -1.92 10.46 -29.35
C LEU A 282 -1.59 10.00 -30.77
N MET A 283 -0.29 9.91 -31.06
CA MET A 283 0.26 9.35 -32.28
C MET A 283 0.50 7.86 -32.07
N ILE A 284 -0.31 7.04 -32.74
CA ILE A 284 -0.29 5.59 -32.61
C ILE A 284 0.79 5.01 -33.52
N ASN A 285 1.67 4.16 -32.97
CA ASN A 285 2.72 3.49 -33.74
C ASN A 285 2.12 2.66 -34.90
N ASP A 286 2.74 2.76 -36.09
CA ASP A 286 2.39 2.05 -37.31
C ASP A 286 2.30 0.52 -37.14
N ASP A 287 3.04 -0.05 -36.20
CA ASP A 287 3.04 -1.48 -35.89
C ASP A 287 1.67 -1.99 -35.38
N PHE A 288 0.80 -1.09 -34.92
CA PHE A 288 -0.49 -1.49 -34.37
C PHE A 288 -1.46 -1.93 -35.48
N LYS A 289 -1.96 -3.17 -35.34
CA LYS A 289 -2.77 -3.87 -36.35
C LYS A 289 -3.97 -3.06 -36.85
N TYR A 290 -4.70 -2.42 -35.96
CA TYR A 290 -5.97 -1.74 -36.30
C TYR A 290 -5.81 -0.23 -36.47
N TYR A 291 -5.01 0.41 -35.62
CA TYR A 291 -4.96 1.86 -35.47
C TYR A 291 -3.59 2.48 -35.82
N GLY A 292 -2.65 1.68 -36.33
CA GLY A 292 -1.30 2.17 -36.64
C GLY A 292 -1.31 3.34 -37.62
N GLY A 293 -0.52 4.36 -37.30
CA GLY A 293 -0.43 5.63 -38.01
C GLY A 293 -1.51 6.66 -37.64
N GLY A 294 -2.45 6.33 -36.75
CA GLY A 294 -3.50 7.24 -36.31
C GLY A 294 -2.99 8.38 -35.44
N ASN A 295 -3.60 9.56 -35.54
CA ASN A 295 -3.30 10.72 -34.71
C ASN A 295 -4.57 11.24 -34.02
N PHE A 296 -4.86 10.73 -32.82
CA PHE A 296 -6.10 11.02 -32.12
C PHE A 296 -5.94 12.13 -31.10
N ARG A 297 -6.86 13.09 -31.13
CA ARG A 297 -6.94 14.15 -30.13
C ARG A 297 -7.88 13.76 -29.00
N ALA A 298 -7.48 14.02 -27.76
CA ALA A 298 -8.30 13.82 -26.57
C ALA A 298 -8.19 14.99 -25.60
N HIS A 299 -9.24 15.19 -24.81
CA HIS A 299 -9.22 16.09 -23.66
C HIS A 299 -9.17 15.27 -22.38
N LEU A 300 -8.27 15.66 -21.48
CA LEU A 300 -8.13 15.09 -20.15
C LEU A 300 -8.54 16.15 -19.11
N VAL A 301 -9.67 15.91 -18.44
CA VAL A 301 -10.26 16.84 -17.48
C VAL A 301 -10.09 16.31 -16.06
N PHE A 302 -9.39 17.07 -15.23
CA PHE A 302 -9.05 16.70 -13.86
C PHE A 302 -10.08 17.28 -12.87
N PRO A 303 -10.58 16.48 -11.91
CA PRO A 303 -11.44 17.00 -10.86
C PRO A 303 -10.64 17.86 -9.85
N PRO A 304 -11.28 18.81 -9.14
CA PRO A 304 -10.64 19.57 -8.05
C PRO A 304 -10.14 18.71 -6.88
N THR A 305 -10.62 17.45 -6.80
CA THR A 305 -10.23 16.45 -5.82
C THR A 305 -9.07 15.56 -6.29
N TYR A 306 -8.48 15.82 -7.47
CA TYR A 306 -7.30 15.10 -7.95
C TYR A 306 -6.13 15.21 -6.94
N PRO A 307 -5.38 14.13 -6.66
CA PRO A 307 -5.40 12.79 -7.27
C PRO A 307 -6.32 11.77 -6.56
N LEU A 308 -7.22 12.18 -5.68
CA LEU A 308 -8.11 11.24 -4.98
C LEU A 308 -9.17 10.63 -5.91
N MET A 309 -9.65 11.41 -6.88
CA MET A 309 -10.54 10.95 -7.94
C MET A 309 -9.82 10.97 -9.29
N PRO A 310 -10.15 10.03 -10.20
CA PRO A 310 -9.54 9.97 -11.53
C PRO A 310 -9.96 11.18 -12.39
N PRO A 311 -9.14 11.56 -13.37
CA PRO A 311 -9.57 12.44 -14.45
C PRO A 311 -10.54 11.72 -15.40
N LYS A 312 -11.19 12.50 -16.28
CA LYS A 312 -11.99 11.97 -17.39
C LYS A 312 -11.25 12.20 -18.70
N LEU A 313 -11.14 11.18 -19.54
CA LEU A 313 -10.54 11.25 -20.86
C LEU A 313 -11.63 11.13 -21.94
N THR A 314 -11.74 12.15 -22.79
CA THR A 314 -12.71 12.19 -23.89
C THR A 314 -12.02 12.49 -25.22
N PHE A 315 -12.12 11.57 -26.17
CA PHE A 315 -11.63 11.77 -27.53
C PHE A 315 -12.46 12.82 -28.26
N GLN A 316 -11.77 13.68 -29.00
CA GLN A 316 -12.36 14.68 -29.87
C GLN A 316 -12.54 14.10 -31.28
N ASN A 317 -13.31 14.80 -32.12
CA ASN A 317 -13.49 14.37 -33.50
C ASN A 317 -12.16 14.40 -34.28
N PRO A 318 -11.87 13.36 -35.10
CA PRO A 318 -12.68 12.15 -35.27
C PRO A 318 -12.55 11.17 -34.09
N ILE A 319 -13.70 10.70 -33.59
CA ILE A 319 -13.72 9.76 -32.46
C ILE A 319 -13.28 8.37 -32.95
N PRO A 320 -12.23 7.78 -32.36
CA PRO A 320 -11.77 6.45 -32.74
C PRO A 320 -12.85 5.40 -32.49
N PHE A 321 -13.13 4.58 -33.51
CA PHE A 321 -14.02 3.45 -33.38
C PHE A 321 -13.35 2.33 -32.57
N HIS A 322 -13.70 2.20 -31.29
CA HIS A 322 -13.02 1.30 -30.34
C HIS A 322 -14.00 0.67 -29.34
N PRO A 323 -13.83 -0.61 -28.92
CA PRO A 323 -14.72 -1.27 -27.96
C PRO A 323 -14.89 -0.54 -26.63
N ASN A 324 -13.84 0.09 -26.11
CA ASN A 324 -13.83 0.77 -24.82
C ASN A 324 -14.02 2.30 -24.90
N ILE A 325 -14.42 2.83 -26.06
CA ILE A 325 -14.69 4.26 -26.26
C ILE A 325 -16.17 4.42 -26.61
N TYR A 326 -16.89 5.19 -25.80
CA TYR A 326 -18.28 5.49 -26.05
C TYR A 326 -18.45 6.28 -27.37
N PRO A 327 -19.64 6.23 -28.01
CA PRO A 327 -19.94 7.09 -29.15
C PRO A 327 -19.81 8.60 -28.84
N SER A 328 -19.86 8.99 -27.57
CA SER A 328 -19.59 10.35 -27.09
C SER A 328 -18.09 10.73 -27.11
N GLY A 329 -17.20 9.76 -27.30
CA GLY A 329 -15.75 9.91 -27.19
C GLY A 329 -15.18 9.61 -25.81
N GLU A 330 -16.01 9.40 -24.79
CA GLU A 330 -15.54 9.07 -23.43
C GLU A 330 -14.87 7.68 -23.38
N LEU A 331 -13.68 7.61 -22.81
CA LEU A 331 -12.93 6.37 -22.63
C LEU A 331 -13.32 5.68 -21.31
N CYS A 332 -13.59 4.37 -21.37
CA CYS A 332 -13.96 3.56 -20.21
C CYS A 332 -12.95 2.43 -20.01
N ILE A 333 -12.03 2.60 -19.04
CA ILE A 333 -11.05 1.58 -18.64
C ILE A 333 -10.90 1.57 -17.12
N SER A 334 -10.49 0.44 -16.55
CA SER A 334 -10.42 0.20 -15.11
C SER A 334 -9.62 1.27 -14.36
N ILE A 335 -8.46 1.72 -14.89
CA ILE A 335 -7.64 2.78 -14.26
C ILE A 335 -8.38 4.11 -14.09
N LEU A 336 -9.45 4.36 -14.84
CA LEU A 336 -10.30 5.57 -14.74
C LEU A 336 -11.55 5.35 -13.89
N HIS A 337 -11.79 4.13 -13.39
CA HIS A 337 -12.89 3.86 -12.45
C HIS A 337 -12.54 4.39 -11.06
N PRO A 338 -13.51 5.01 -10.34
CA PRO A 338 -13.31 5.48 -8.97
C PRO A 338 -12.77 4.39 -8.04
N PRO A 339 -12.04 4.74 -6.97
CA PRO A 339 -11.40 3.79 -6.04
C PRO A 339 -12.39 2.98 -5.16
N GLU A 340 -13.68 2.96 -5.48
CA GLU A 340 -14.70 2.25 -4.72
C GLU A 340 -14.53 0.73 -4.87
N GLU A 341 -14.88 -0.02 -3.81
CA GLU A 341 -14.94 -1.48 -3.90
C GLU A 341 -16.06 -1.86 -4.85
N ASP A 342 -15.72 -2.66 -5.87
CA ASP A 342 -16.71 -3.20 -6.79
C ASP A 342 -17.76 -3.98 -6.00
N LYS A 343 -19.01 -3.54 -6.12
CA LYS A 343 -20.14 -4.27 -5.53
C LYS A 343 -20.22 -5.71 -6.04
N TYR A 344 -19.73 -5.96 -7.25
CA TYR A 344 -19.80 -7.26 -7.93
C TYR A 344 -18.44 -7.98 -8.00
N GLY A 345 -17.36 -7.36 -7.54
CA GLY A 345 -16.02 -7.98 -7.47
C GLY A 345 -15.36 -8.30 -8.81
N TYR A 346 -15.78 -7.67 -9.93
CA TYR A 346 -15.24 -7.97 -11.25
C TYR A 346 -13.85 -7.38 -11.49
N GLU A 347 -13.50 -6.27 -10.85
CA GLU A 347 -12.17 -5.65 -10.97
C GLU A 347 -11.50 -5.55 -9.60
N ALA A 348 -10.18 -5.79 -9.56
CA ALA A 348 -9.40 -5.63 -8.34
C ALA A 348 -9.22 -4.15 -7.99
N ALA A 349 -9.14 -3.82 -6.70
CA ALA A 349 -8.86 -2.43 -6.26
C ALA A 349 -7.53 -1.88 -6.81
N SER A 350 -6.58 -2.76 -7.14
CA SER A 350 -5.30 -2.39 -7.77
C SER A 350 -5.40 -2.01 -9.25
N GLU A 351 -6.45 -2.44 -9.94
CA GLU A 351 -6.70 -2.13 -11.35
C GLU A 351 -7.49 -0.83 -11.51
N ARG A 352 -8.10 -0.35 -10.42
CA ARG A 352 -8.84 0.90 -10.35
C ARG A 352 -7.93 2.10 -10.13
N TRP A 353 -8.52 3.30 -10.21
CA TRP A 353 -7.81 4.53 -9.90
C TRP A 353 -7.24 4.50 -8.47
N SER A 354 -5.99 4.95 -8.35
CA SER A 354 -5.33 5.18 -7.07
C SER A 354 -4.52 6.47 -7.16
N PRO A 355 -4.38 7.25 -6.07
CA PRO A 355 -3.56 8.46 -6.06
C PRO A 355 -2.09 8.30 -6.45
N VAL A 356 -1.60 7.06 -6.54
CA VAL A 356 -0.25 6.73 -7.01
C VAL A 356 -0.14 6.82 -8.54
N GLN A 357 -1.26 6.72 -9.26
CA GLN A 357 -1.31 6.78 -10.72
C GLN A 357 -1.12 8.22 -11.22
N SER A 358 -0.47 8.36 -12.38
CA SER A 358 -0.14 9.65 -13.01
C SER A 358 -0.89 9.80 -14.35
N PRO A 359 -0.98 11.03 -14.92
CA PRO A 359 -1.51 11.20 -16.27
C PRO A 359 -0.74 10.36 -17.30
N GLU A 360 0.56 10.19 -17.10
CA GLU A 360 1.42 9.33 -17.91
C GLU A 360 0.95 7.87 -17.90
N SER A 361 0.70 7.28 -16.72
CA SER A 361 0.27 5.88 -16.63
C SER A 361 -1.11 5.65 -17.25
N ILE A 362 -2.01 6.65 -17.20
CA ILE A 362 -3.28 6.63 -17.93
C ILE A 362 -2.99 6.54 -19.43
N LEU A 363 -2.18 7.45 -19.98
CA LEU A 363 -1.94 7.53 -21.42
C LEU A 363 -1.18 6.31 -21.97
N LEU A 364 -0.25 5.74 -21.19
CA LEU A 364 0.39 4.46 -21.52
C LEU A 364 -0.63 3.32 -21.56
N SER A 365 -1.58 3.29 -20.62
CA SER A 365 -2.69 2.31 -20.63
C SER A 365 -3.57 2.48 -21.86
N VAL A 366 -3.83 3.73 -22.30
CA VAL A 366 -4.56 4.01 -23.54
C VAL A 366 -3.81 3.47 -24.75
N ILE A 367 -2.51 3.75 -24.89
CA ILE A 367 -1.71 3.23 -26.01
C ILE A 367 -1.72 1.69 -26.02
N SER A 368 -1.52 1.05 -24.87
CA SER A 368 -1.60 -0.41 -24.77
C SER A 368 -2.96 -0.95 -25.27
N LEU A 369 -4.04 -0.25 -24.95
CA LEU A 369 -5.40 -0.60 -25.38
C LEU A 369 -5.60 -0.50 -26.90
N PHE A 370 -4.98 0.50 -27.55
CA PHE A 370 -4.99 0.60 -29.02
C PHE A 370 -4.19 -0.54 -29.69
N GLY A 371 -3.17 -1.08 -29.02
CA GLY A 371 -2.44 -2.25 -29.49
C GLY A 371 -3.28 -3.51 -29.42
N GLU A 372 -3.95 -3.72 -28.28
CA GLU A 372 -4.78 -4.89 -27.99
C GLU A 372 -6.18 -4.49 -27.48
N PRO A 373 -7.15 -4.25 -28.39
CA PRO A 373 -8.50 -3.86 -27.99
C PRO A 373 -9.20 -4.92 -27.13
N ASN A 374 -9.87 -4.50 -26.05
CA ASN A 374 -10.53 -5.39 -25.09
C ASN A 374 -12.05 -5.43 -25.28
N ASP A 375 -12.65 -6.62 -25.39
CA ASP A 375 -14.09 -6.86 -25.58
C ASP A 375 -14.82 -7.44 -24.35
N GLU A 376 -14.14 -7.57 -23.21
CA GLU A 376 -14.72 -8.09 -21.96
C GLU A 376 -15.69 -7.08 -21.31
N SER A 377 -15.30 -5.79 -21.28
CA SER A 377 -16.12 -4.68 -20.74
C SER A 377 -16.28 -3.54 -21.75
N PRO A 378 -17.07 -3.73 -22.83
CA PRO A 378 -17.14 -2.77 -23.91
C PRO A 378 -18.10 -1.61 -23.61
N ALA A 379 -17.58 -0.38 -23.77
CA ALA A 379 -18.38 0.84 -23.83
C ALA A 379 -19.17 0.96 -25.15
N ASN A 380 -18.64 0.38 -26.22
CA ASN A 380 -19.25 0.31 -27.55
C ASN A 380 -19.49 -1.14 -27.94
N VAL A 381 -20.75 -1.57 -27.76
CA VAL A 381 -21.20 -2.93 -28.02
C VAL A 381 -21.04 -3.33 -29.50
N GLU A 382 -21.24 -2.39 -30.43
CA GLU A 382 -21.07 -2.66 -31.86
C GLU A 382 -19.59 -2.95 -32.20
N ALA A 383 -18.69 -2.09 -31.72
CA ALA A 383 -17.25 -2.27 -31.93
C ALA A 383 -16.76 -3.59 -31.33
N ALA A 384 -17.23 -3.97 -30.14
CA ALA A 384 -16.89 -5.24 -29.50
C ALA A 384 -17.40 -6.45 -30.29
N ARG A 385 -18.64 -6.42 -30.78
CA ARG A 385 -19.20 -7.49 -31.63
C ARG A 385 -18.38 -7.66 -32.91
N LEU A 386 -18.08 -6.55 -33.60
CA LEU A 386 -17.30 -6.59 -34.84
C LEU A 386 -15.86 -7.06 -34.61
N LEU A 387 -15.24 -6.71 -33.47
CA LEU A 387 -13.92 -7.21 -33.09
C LEU A 387 -13.92 -8.73 -32.89
N ARG A 388 -14.94 -9.29 -32.21
CA ARG A 388 -15.10 -10.74 -32.06
C ARG A 388 -15.25 -11.43 -33.41
N GLU A 389 -16.09 -10.90 -34.29
CA GLU A 389 -16.28 -11.44 -35.64
C GLU A 389 -14.99 -11.41 -36.48
N GLU A 390 -14.16 -10.38 -36.35
CA GLU A 390 -12.86 -10.34 -37.02
C GLU A 390 -11.87 -11.33 -36.42
N ARG A 391 -11.82 -11.49 -35.09
CA ARG A 391 -11.00 -12.51 -34.42
C ARG A 391 -11.38 -13.92 -34.83
N GLU A 392 -12.67 -14.16 -35.08
CA GLU A 392 -13.20 -15.42 -35.62
C GLU A 392 -13.06 -15.55 -37.15
N GLY A 393 -12.56 -14.52 -37.84
CA GLY A 393 -12.37 -14.51 -39.29
C GLY A 393 -13.64 -14.36 -40.13
N LYS A 394 -14.77 -14.01 -39.51
CA LYS A 394 -16.09 -13.90 -40.17
C LYS A 394 -16.26 -12.59 -40.94
N SER A 395 -15.66 -11.50 -40.46
CA SER A 395 -15.80 -10.16 -41.05
C SER A 395 -14.51 -9.35 -40.94
N LYS A 396 -14.28 -8.41 -41.87
CA LYS A 396 -13.18 -7.43 -41.81
C LYS A 396 -13.69 -6.01 -41.54
N GLU A 397 -14.96 -5.88 -41.17
CA GLU A 397 -15.63 -4.59 -40.99
C GLU A 397 -15.03 -3.78 -39.84
N PHE A 398 -14.61 -4.44 -38.74
CA PHE A 398 -13.95 -3.78 -37.63
C PHE A 398 -12.69 -3.04 -38.09
N ARG A 399 -11.73 -3.75 -38.70
CA ARG A 399 -10.53 -3.13 -39.27
C ARG A 399 -10.84 -2.06 -40.30
N ARG A 400 -11.86 -2.26 -41.14
CA ARG A 400 -12.26 -1.26 -42.15
C ARG A 400 -12.68 0.06 -41.49
N ARG A 401 -13.49 0.00 -40.42
CA ARG A 401 -13.91 1.19 -39.67
C ARG A 401 -12.75 1.83 -38.92
N CYS A 402 -11.89 1.04 -38.27
CA CYS A 402 -10.70 1.58 -37.60
C CYS A 402 -9.79 2.32 -38.58
N ARG A 403 -9.53 1.75 -39.76
CA ARG A 403 -8.72 2.38 -40.81
C ARG A 403 -9.37 3.62 -41.41
N LYS A 404 -10.71 3.70 -41.41
CA LYS A 404 -11.42 4.93 -41.77
C LYS A 404 -11.13 6.04 -40.75
N CYS A 405 -11.30 5.75 -39.46
CA CYS A 405 -11.01 6.72 -38.39
C CYS A 405 -9.53 7.17 -38.39
N VAL A 406 -8.60 6.28 -38.71
CA VAL A 406 -7.17 6.64 -38.85
C VAL A 406 -6.97 7.67 -39.96
N ARG A 407 -7.55 7.48 -41.14
CA ARG A 407 -7.44 8.46 -42.24
C ARG A 407 -8.07 9.81 -41.90
N GLU A 408 -9.28 9.78 -41.34
CA GLU A 408 -9.97 10.99 -40.86
C GLU A 408 -9.10 11.73 -39.82
N SER A 409 -8.36 11.00 -38.97
CA SER A 409 -7.50 11.60 -37.94
C SER A 409 -6.28 12.32 -38.50
N LEU A 410 -5.85 11.95 -39.70
CA LEU A 410 -4.75 12.58 -40.43
C LEU A 410 -5.23 13.77 -41.28
N GLY A 411 -6.54 14.05 -41.31
CA GLY A 411 -7.14 15.04 -42.22
C GLY A 411 -7.19 14.55 -43.66
N GLU A 412 -7.02 13.24 -43.87
CA GLU A 412 -7.22 12.57 -45.16
C GLU A 412 -8.68 12.10 -45.22
N ASP A 413 -9.49 12.81 -46.01
CA ASP A 413 -10.95 12.67 -46.23
C ASP A 413 -11.87 13.47 -45.28
#